data_AF-A0AAV7K7Q8-F1
#
_entry.id   AF-A0AAV7K7Q8-F1
#
_cell.length_a   1.000
_cell.length_b   1.000
_cell.length_c   1.000
_cell.angle_alpha   90.00
_cell.angle_beta   90.00
_cell.angle_gamma   90.00
#
_symmetry.space_group_name_H-M   'P 1'
#
loop_
_entity.id
_entity.type
_entity.pdbx_description
1 polymer ?
#
loop_
_entity_poly.entity_id
_entity_poly.type
_entity_poly.pdbx_seq_one_letter_code
_entity_poly.pdbx_strand_id
1 'polypeptide(L)'
;MKDLPGKFDPVSVTVDLWSNCRMWRFLGIICHYIFNWSKCSSLLGYKWFRAEHNAENVTQYYEEIISFYTLQGKIANITTDTAPNMLKVFRLPSFDSITMDDSYSDSYNDDDDDDDDDDDDDDDDDDDDDDDDDDDDDDG
;
A
#
# COMPACT_ATOMS: atom_id res chain seq x y z
N MET A 1 -22.96 -9.80 -7.87
CA MET A 1 -21.74 -8.95 -7.89
C MET A 1 -20.45 -9.78 -7.89
N LYS A 2 -20.51 -11.10 -8.17
CA LYS A 2 -19.36 -12.02 -8.07
C LYS A 2 -18.67 -12.30 -9.42
N ASP A 3 -19.21 -11.75 -10.52
CA ASP A 3 -19.03 -12.37 -11.85
C ASP A 3 -18.14 -11.59 -12.82
N LEU A 4 -17.64 -10.41 -12.44
CA LEU A 4 -16.92 -9.57 -13.39
C LEU A 4 -15.48 -10.05 -13.65
N PRO A 5 -14.59 -10.21 -12.66
CA PRO A 5 -13.19 -10.51 -12.94
C PRO A 5 -12.98 -11.92 -13.49
N GLY A 6 -13.69 -12.91 -12.94
CA GLY A 6 -13.53 -14.32 -13.27
C GLY A 6 -13.96 -14.73 -14.68
N LYS A 7 -14.66 -13.85 -15.41
CA LYS A 7 -15.11 -14.11 -16.78
C LYS A 7 -14.03 -13.83 -17.84
N PHE A 8 -13.03 -13.02 -17.50
CA PHE A 8 -12.02 -12.57 -18.44
C PHE A 8 -10.75 -13.43 -18.34
N ASP A 9 -10.15 -13.69 -19.50
CA ASP A 9 -8.91 -14.46 -19.66
C ASP A 9 -8.24 -13.96 -20.96
N PRO A 10 -6.97 -13.51 -20.93
CA PRO A 10 -6.09 -13.39 -19.77
C PRO A 10 -6.39 -12.17 -18.88
N VAL A 11 -6.03 -12.26 -17.59
CA VAL A 11 -6.06 -11.15 -16.63
C VAL A 11 -4.64 -10.85 -16.11
N SER A 12 -4.39 -9.61 -15.69
CA SER A 12 -3.19 -9.24 -14.95
C SER A 12 -3.57 -8.76 -13.56
N VAL A 13 -2.78 -9.11 -12.55
CA VAL A 13 -3.02 -8.71 -11.17
C VAL A 13 -1.90 -7.78 -10.73
N THR A 14 -2.24 -6.69 -10.04
CA THR A 14 -1.27 -5.87 -9.30
C THR A 14 -1.52 -6.05 -7.81
N VAL A 15 -0.45 -6.33 -7.09
CA VAL A 15 -0.45 -6.49 -5.64
C VAL A 15 0.47 -5.43 -5.06
N ASP A 16 -0.06 -4.64 -4.15
CA ASP A 16 0.66 -3.54 -3.51
C ASP A 16 0.64 -3.75 -1.99
N LEU A 17 1.81 -3.68 -1.35
CA LEU A 17 1.98 -3.83 0.09
C LEU A 17 2.69 -2.60 0.65
N TRP A 18 1.94 -1.68 1.24
CA TRP A 18 2.48 -0.46 1.81
C TRP A 18 2.30 -0.44 3.34
N SER A 19 3.11 0.34 4.02
CA SER A 19 2.98 0.59 5.47
C SER A 19 2.61 2.05 5.72
N ASN A 20 1.90 2.35 6.81
CA ASN A 20 1.78 3.73 7.30
C ASN A 20 2.83 4.06 8.36
N CYS A 21 2.92 5.32 8.79
CA CYS A 21 3.82 5.79 9.85
C CYS A 21 3.56 5.14 11.22
N ARG A 22 2.48 4.34 11.37
CA ARG A 22 2.19 3.55 12.58
C ARG A 22 2.56 2.08 12.41
N MET A 23 3.36 1.76 11.39
CA MET A 23 3.80 0.41 11.03
C MET A 23 2.66 -0.57 10.74
N TRP A 24 1.48 -0.07 10.37
CA TRP A 24 0.39 -0.91 9.88
C TRP A 24 0.60 -1.20 8.42
N ARG A 25 0.57 -2.48 8.08
CA ARG A 25 0.76 -2.96 6.71
C ARG A 25 -0.56 -3.16 6.03
N PHE A 26 -0.65 -2.70 4.81
CA PHE A 26 -1.85 -2.72 3.99
C PHE A 26 -1.55 -3.41 2.67
N LEU A 27 -2.42 -4.32 2.28
CA LEU A 27 -2.32 -5.08 1.05
C LEU A 27 -3.53 -4.77 0.19
N GLY A 28 -3.28 -4.29 -1.02
CA GLY A 28 -4.27 -4.09 -2.06
C GLY A 28 -4.05 -5.09 -3.19
N ILE A 29 -5.12 -5.69 -3.69
CA ILE A 29 -5.08 -6.58 -4.86
C ILE A 29 -6.03 -6.04 -5.92
N ILE A 30 -5.49 -5.66 -7.07
CA ILE A 30 -6.24 -5.11 -8.19
C ILE A 30 -6.10 -6.03 -9.40
N CYS A 31 -7.21 -6.35 -10.05
CA CYS A 31 -7.24 -7.10 -11.31
C CYS A 31 -7.45 -6.15 -12.48
N HIS A 32 -6.65 -6.34 -13.53
CA HIS A 32 -6.70 -5.63 -14.79
C HIS A 32 -7.06 -6.59 -15.91
N TYR A 33 -8.01 -6.18 -16.75
CA TYR A 33 -8.47 -6.98 -17.88
C TYR A 33 -8.90 -6.07 -19.03
N ILE A 34 -8.97 -6.61 -20.24
CA ILE A 34 -9.43 -5.87 -21.42
C ILE A 34 -10.88 -6.26 -21.69
N PHE A 35 -11.76 -5.26 -21.77
CA PHE A 35 -13.16 -5.44 -22.16
C PHE A 35 -13.54 -4.35 -23.16
N ASN A 36 -14.17 -4.73 -24.28
CA ASN A 36 -14.54 -3.81 -25.36
C ASN A 36 -13.39 -2.89 -25.79
N TRP A 37 -12.21 -3.46 -26.05
CA TRP A 37 -10.99 -2.73 -26.46
C TRP A 37 -10.52 -1.66 -25.47
N SER A 38 -10.98 -1.72 -24.22
CA SER A 38 -10.65 -0.78 -23.16
C SER A 38 -10.04 -1.52 -21.97
N LYS A 39 -9.02 -0.90 -21.34
CA LYS A 39 -8.45 -1.40 -20.08
C LYS A 39 -9.44 -1.16 -18.94
N CYS A 40 -9.87 -2.23 -18.29
CA CYS A 40 -10.66 -2.19 -17.07
C CYS A 40 -9.80 -2.58 -15.88
N SER A 41 -10.17 -2.10 -14.69
CA SER A 41 -9.46 -2.40 -13.45
C SER A 41 -10.47 -2.53 -12.32
N SER A 42 -10.35 -3.57 -11.52
CA SER A 42 -11.27 -3.88 -10.43
C SER A 42 -10.48 -4.25 -9.18
N LEU A 43 -10.75 -3.58 -8.06
CA LEU A 43 -10.23 -3.98 -6.77
C LEU A 43 -10.84 -5.34 -6.41
N LEU A 44 -9.99 -6.34 -6.19
CA LEU A 44 -10.41 -7.68 -5.76
C LEU A 44 -10.56 -7.75 -4.25
N GLY A 45 -9.62 -7.15 -3.54
CA GLY A 45 -9.56 -7.20 -2.09
C GLY A 45 -8.56 -6.20 -1.51
N TYR A 46 -8.77 -5.91 -0.24
CA TYR A 46 -7.88 -5.09 0.58
C TYR A 46 -7.87 -5.65 2.01
N LYS A 47 -6.69 -5.74 2.63
CA LYS A 47 -6.52 -6.23 3.99
C LYS A 47 -5.38 -5.49 4.69
N TRP A 48 -5.52 -5.29 6.01
CA TRP A 48 -4.44 -4.79 6.85
C TRP A 48 -3.93 -5.91 7.78
N PHE A 49 -2.64 -5.86 8.11
CA PHE A 49 -1.96 -6.84 8.95
C PHE A 49 -1.30 -6.17 10.15
N ARG A 50 -1.29 -6.87 11.29
CA ARG A 50 -0.44 -6.53 12.45
C ARG A 50 0.92 -7.19 12.26
N ALA A 51 1.98 -6.49 12.65
CA ALA A 51 3.37 -6.68 12.23
C ALA A 51 4.02 -8.07 12.38
N GLU A 52 3.44 -9.02 13.11
CA GLU A 52 4.06 -10.32 13.38
C GLU A 52 3.50 -11.39 12.41
N HIS A 53 4.37 -11.98 11.58
CA HIS A 53 4.08 -13.00 10.53
C HIS A 53 3.49 -12.48 9.20
N ASN A 54 4.25 -11.65 8.47
CA ASN A 54 3.74 -10.90 7.31
C ASN A 54 3.68 -11.67 5.98
N ALA A 55 4.56 -12.64 5.70
CA ALA A 55 4.62 -13.26 4.36
C ALA A 55 3.54 -14.35 4.17
N GLU A 56 3.43 -15.30 5.09
CA GLU A 56 2.48 -16.42 4.98
C GLU A 56 1.03 -15.92 4.96
N ASN A 57 0.72 -14.93 5.80
CA ASN A 57 -0.61 -14.33 5.88
C ASN A 57 -0.99 -13.58 4.60
N VAL A 58 -0.03 -12.95 3.92
CA VAL A 58 -0.23 -12.29 2.63
C VAL A 58 -0.46 -13.33 1.54
N THR A 59 0.37 -14.39 1.48
CA THR A 59 0.20 -15.50 0.53
C THR A 59 -1.17 -16.15 0.68
N GLN A 60 -1.57 -16.49 1.90
CA GLN A 60 -2.87 -17.11 2.17
C GLN A 60 -4.02 -16.20 1.71
N TYR A 61 -3.99 -14.92 2.07
CA TYR A 61 -5.05 -13.98 1.67
C TYR A 61 -5.09 -13.80 0.14
N TYR A 62 -3.94 -13.75 -0.52
CA TYR A 62 -3.85 -13.71 -1.97
C TYR A 62 -4.52 -14.95 -2.59
N GLU A 63 -4.17 -16.16 -2.14
CA GLU A 63 -4.76 -17.41 -2.63
C GLU A 63 -6.27 -17.47 -2.42
N GLU A 64 -6.75 -17.02 -1.26
CA GLU A 64 -8.19 -16.92 -0.94
C GLU A 64 -8.91 -16.02 -1.95
N ILE A 65 -8.35 -14.83 -2.25
CA ILE A 65 -8.93 -13.89 -3.21
C ILE A 65 -8.92 -14.47 -4.64
N ILE A 66 -7.80 -15.05 -5.08
CA ILE A 66 -7.70 -15.66 -6.41
C ILE A 66 -8.67 -16.84 -6.57
N SER A 67 -8.84 -17.66 -5.53
CA SER A 67 -9.81 -18.75 -5.49
C SER A 67 -11.24 -18.23 -5.51
N PHE A 68 -11.56 -17.23 -4.69
CA PHE A 68 -12.89 -16.62 -4.59
C PHE A 68 -13.39 -16.07 -5.92
N TYR A 69 -12.51 -15.42 -6.70
CA TYR A 69 -12.84 -14.89 -8.03
C TYR A 69 -12.62 -15.88 -9.18
N THR A 70 -12.23 -17.13 -8.90
CA THR A 70 -11.96 -18.17 -9.92
C THR A 70 -10.96 -17.70 -10.99
N LEU A 71 -9.90 -17.03 -10.53
CA LEU A 71 -8.82 -16.47 -11.37
C LEU A 71 -7.64 -17.44 -11.54
N GLN A 72 -7.66 -18.57 -10.86
CA GLN A 72 -6.65 -19.63 -10.99
C GLN A 72 -6.52 -20.06 -12.47
N GLY A 73 -5.31 -19.98 -13.01
CA GLY A 73 -5.00 -20.34 -14.40
C GLY A 73 -5.30 -19.28 -15.46
N LYS A 74 -5.89 -18.13 -15.09
CA LYS A 74 -6.18 -17.00 -16.00
C LYS A 74 -5.22 -15.82 -15.84
N ILE A 75 -4.42 -15.85 -14.78
CA ILE A 75 -3.45 -14.80 -14.46
C ILE A 75 -2.25 -14.94 -15.38
N ALA A 76 -2.10 -13.99 -16.30
CA ALA A 76 -0.96 -13.93 -17.21
C ALA A 76 0.26 -13.26 -16.56
N ASN A 77 0.02 -12.29 -15.67
CA ASN A 77 1.08 -11.53 -15.01
C ASN A 77 0.65 -11.05 -13.62
N ILE A 78 1.61 -11.06 -12.68
CA ILE A 78 1.48 -10.45 -11.36
C ILE A 78 2.52 -9.33 -11.27
N THR A 79 2.05 -8.10 -11.06
CA THR A 79 2.89 -6.93 -10.81
C THR A 79 2.91 -6.66 -9.33
N THR A 80 4.10 -6.51 -8.76
CA THR A 80 4.33 -6.17 -7.35
C THR A 80 5.55 -5.26 -7.26
N ASP A 81 5.70 -4.55 -6.15
CA ASP A 81 6.98 -3.93 -5.81
C ASP A 81 8.09 -4.97 -5.65
N THR A 82 9.34 -4.51 -5.67
CA THR A 82 10.53 -5.33 -5.47
C THR A 82 10.93 -5.45 -4.00
N ALA A 83 10.04 -5.15 -3.05
CA ALA A 83 10.35 -5.22 -1.63
C ALA A 83 10.64 -6.68 -1.23
N PRO A 84 11.59 -6.93 -0.32
CA PRO A 84 11.96 -8.28 0.08
C PRO A 84 10.78 -9.16 0.54
N ASN A 85 9.78 -8.55 1.18
CA ASN A 85 8.58 -9.25 1.62
C ASN A 85 7.72 -9.73 0.43
N MET A 86 7.60 -8.92 -0.62
CA MET A 86 6.86 -9.29 -1.82
C MET A 86 7.62 -10.31 -2.65
N LEU A 87 8.94 -10.18 -2.74
CA LEU A 87 9.79 -11.19 -3.36
C LEU A 87 9.69 -12.53 -2.64
N LYS A 88 9.56 -12.56 -1.30
CA LYS A 88 9.33 -13.80 -0.53
C LYS A 88 7.97 -14.43 -0.84
N VAL A 89 6.91 -13.63 -0.95
CA VAL A 89 5.53 -14.09 -1.20
C VAL A 89 5.36 -14.64 -2.62
N PHE A 90 5.92 -13.96 -3.62
CA PHE A 90 5.70 -14.26 -5.03
C PHE A 90 6.88 -14.98 -5.69
N ARG A 91 7.76 -15.66 -4.92
CA ARG A 91 8.86 -16.46 -5.51
C ARG A 91 8.30 -17.44 -6.53
N LEU A 92 8.64 -17.22 -7.79
CA LEU A 92 8.23 -18.07 -8.90
C LEU A 92 9.14 -19.30 -8.94
N PRO A 93 8.60 -20.53 -8.95
CA PRO A 93 9.38 -21.78 -8.96
C PRO A 93 10.22 -21.99 -10.24
N SER A 94 10.16 -21.09 -11.23
CA SER A 94 11.00 -21.13 -12.44
C SER A 94 12.19 -20.15 -12.40
N PHE A 95 12.37 -19.42 -11.29
CA PHE A 95 13.43 -18.41 -11.11
C PHE A 95 14.41 -18.77 -9.98
N ASP A 96 14.55 -20.07 -9.67
CA ASP A 96 15.39 -20.62 -8.60
C ASP A 96 16.91 -20.44 -8.80
N SER A 97 17.35 -19.83 -9.91
CA SER A 97 18.77 -19.71 -10.27
C SER A 97 19.42 -18.37 -9.94
N ILE A 98 18.69 -17.38 -9.39
CA ILE A 98 19.30 -16.17 -8.83
C ILE A 98 19.28 -16.29 -7.31
N THR A 99 20.35 -16.90 -6.80
CA THR A 99 20.69 -17.07 -5.39
C THR A 99 20.57 -15.75 -4.62
N MET A 100 19.71 -15.72 -3.59
CA MET A 100 20.02 -14.98 -2.36
C MET A 100 20.43 -16.02 -1.33
N ASP A 101 21.72 -16.00 -1.04
CA ASP A 101 22.41 -16.73 0.00
C ASP A 101 21.65 -16.65 1.34
N ASP A 102 21.56 -17.80 2.01
CA ASP A 102 20.79 -18.07 3.23
C ASP A 102 21.45 -17.50 4.51
N SER A 103 22.15 -16.36 4.41
CA SER A 103 22.84 -15.69 5.53
C SER A 103 22.39 -14.26 5.80
N TYR A 104 21.22 -13.84 5.30
CA TYR A 104 20.63 -12.57 5.73
C TYR A 104 19.98 -12.73 7.11
N SER A 105 20.83 -12.60 8.13
CA SER A 105 20.48 -12.44 9.53
C SER A 105 19.31 -11.45 9.69
N ASP A 106 18.25 -11.91 10.35
CA ASP A 106 17.16 -11.10 10.86
C ASP A 106 17.74 -10.05 11.83
N SER A 107 17.91 -8.83 11.35
CA SER A 107 18.19 -7.65 12.17
C SER A 107 17.48 -6.49 11.50
N TYR A 108 16.17 -6.40 11.76
CA TYR A 108 15.48 -5.13 11.66
C TYR A 108 16.15 -4.21 12.68
N ASN A 109 17.14 -3.43 12.25
CA ASN A 109 17.46 -2.21 12.97
C ASN A 109 16.32 -1.25 12.68
N ASP A 110 15.51 -1.05 13.71
CA ASP A 110 14.49 -0.02 13.85
C ASP A 110 15.18 1.31 14.18
N ASP A 111 16.17 1.68 13.38
CA ASP A 111 16.85 2.98 13.43
C ASP A 111 16.59 3.67 12.09
N ASP A 112 15.31 3.99 11.83
CA ASP A 112 15.00 5.17 11.04
C ASP A 112 15.41 6.35 11.94
N ASP A 113 16.68 6.75 11.86
CA ASP A 113 17.12 8.09 12.26
C ASP A 113 16.36 9.06 11.33
N ASP A 114 15.17 9.48 11.78
CA ASP A 114 14.54 10.70 11.31
C ASP A 114 15.54 11.82 11.63
N ASP A 115 16.24 12.30 10.59
CA ASP A 115 16.87 13.62 10.58
C ASP A 115 15.74 14.64 10.82
N ASP A 116 15.49 14.96 12.10
CA ASP A 116 14.80 16.17 12.53
C ASP A 116 15.67 17.37 12.08
N ASP A 117 15.52 17.76 10.81
CA ASP A 117 15.85 19.11 10.38
C ASP A 117 14.85 20.03 11.10
N ASP A 118 15.29 20.52 12.27
CA ASP A 118 14.76 21.69 12.97
C ASP A 118 14.83 22.91 12.02
N ASP A 119 13.87 23.03 11.11
CA ASP A 119 13.52 24.32 10.52
C ASP A 119 12.64 25.07 11.54
N ASP A 120 13.32 25.77 12.45
CA ASP A 120 12.78 26.87 13.25
C ASP A 120 12.30 27.99 12.29
N ASP A 121 11.11 27.81 11.70
CA ASP A 121 10.32 28.92 11.18
C ASP A 121 9.56 29.53 12.37
N ASP A 122 10.27 30.33 13.16
CA ASP A 122 9.71 31.38 14.03
C ASP A 122 9.01 32.42 13.12
N ASP A 123 7.83 32.06 12.60
CA ASP A 123 6.85 33.04 12.14
C ASP A 123 6.16 33.60 13.41
N ASP A 124 6.80 34.63 13.97
CA ASP A 124 6.19 35.57 14.91
C ASP A 124 4.97 36.21 14.21
N ASP A 125 3.81 35.58 14.35
CA ASP A 125 2.50 36.20 14.17
C ASP A 125 2.32 37.24 15.30
N ASP A 126 2.93 38.41 15.10
CA ASP A 126 2.58 39.62 15.85
C ASP A 126 1.12 39.98 15.50
N ASP A 127 0.23 39.49 16.35
CA ASP A 127 -1.16 39.94 16.55
C ASP A 127 -1.15 41.43 16.95
N ASP A 128 -1.02 42.34 15.98
CA ASP A 128 -1.41 43.75 16.12
C ASP A 128 -2.87 43.91 15.66
N ASP A 129 -3.80 43.39 16.47
CA ASP A 129 -5.21 43.78 16.48
C ASP A 129 -5.33 45.22 17.04
N ASP A 130 -5.04 46.23 16.21
CA ASP A 130 -5.37 47.63 16.46
C ASP A 130 -6.31 48.11 15.35
N ASP A 131 -7.60 47.80 15.47
CA ASP A 131 -8.70 48.49 14.78
C ASP A 131 -10.03 48.17 15.50
N ASP A 132 -10.28 48.86 16.62
CA ASP A 132 -11.65 49.10 17.10
C ASP A 132 -11.79 50.61 17.37
N ASP A 133 -11.90 51.36 16.27
CA ASP A 133 -12.67 52.60 16.22
C ASP A 133 -14.15 52.24 16.45
N ASP A 134 -14.67 52.49 17.64
CA ASP A 134 -16.11 52.73 17.81
C ASP A 134 -16.32 53.93 18.74
N ASP A 135 -16.72 55.01 18.07
CA ASP A 135 -17.29 56.24 18.59
C ASP A 135 -18.58 55.99 19.40
N ASP A 136 -18.89 56.99 20.24
CA ASP A 136 -20.22 57.39 20.72
C ASP A 136 -20.88 56.56 21.85
N ASP A 137 -20.79 57.08 23.08
CA ASP A 137 -21.89 57.80 23.74
C ASP A 137 -21.62 57.92 25.26
N ASP A 138 -21.25 59.11 25.75
CA ASP A 138 -21.36 59.45 27.19
C ASP A 138 -22.14 60.76 27.37
N ASP A 139 -23.20 60.63 28.16
CA ASP A 139 -24.24 61.60 28.47
C ASP A 139 -23.71 62.80 29.28
N GLY A 140 -24.11 64.02 28.90
CA GLY A 140 -23.88 65.24 29.69
C GLY A 140 -24.45 66.52 29.11
#